data_AF-A0A0D6B919-F1
#
_entry.id   AF-A0A0D6B919-F1
#
_cell.length_a   1.000
_cell.length_b   1.000
_cell.length_c   1.000
_cell.angle_alpha   90.00
_cell.angle_beta   90.00
_cell.angle_gamma   90.00
#
_symmetry.space_group_name_H-M   'P 1'
#
loop_
_entity.id
_entity.type
_entity.pdbx_description
1 polymer ?
#
loop_
_entity_poly.entity_id
_entity_poly.type
_entity_poly.pdbx_seq_one_letter_code
_entity_poly.pdbx_strand_id
1 'polypeptide(L)'
;MAERRDILVKVRLSTAEAAEIDDRMCERGVRSRAVFLRQCGLGPGGDDEDVARLIGRIGLTLNMLVDVPGDRLDHLGADLRRLSKLLSSRWDS
;
A
#
# COMPACT_ATOMS: atom_id res chain seq x y z
N MET A 1 -2.41 -10.63 24.34
CA MET A 1 -1.59 -9.41 24.40
C MET A 1 -1.31 -8.99 22.97
N ALA A 2 -1.73 -7.79 22.55
CA ALA A 2 -1.47 -7.34 21.18
C ALA A 2 0.00 -6.94 21.07
N GLU A 3 0.74 -7.67 20.24
CA GLU A 3 2.14 -7.44 19.92
C GLU A 3 2.35 -5.97 19.50
N ARG A 4 3.23 -5.26 20.24
CA ARG A 4 3.56 -3.87 19.95
C ARG A 4 4.33 -3.84 18.64
N ARG A 5 3.87 -3.03 17.69
CA ARG A 5 4.45 -2.96 16.35
C ARG A 5 5.53 -1.88 16.30
N ASP A 6 6.71 -2.25 15.83
CA ASP A 6 7.88 -1.38 15.81
C ASP A 6 7.99 -0.53 14.52
N ILE A 7 7.22 -0.88 13.48
CA ILE A 7 7.21 -0.17 12.20
C ILE A 7 5.89 0.58 12.02
N LEU A 8 5.99 1.90 11.92
CA LEU A 8 4.86 2.81 11.69
C LEU A 8 5.02 3.48 10.33
N VAL A 9 3.98 3.43 9.50
CA VAL A 9 3.92 4.13 8.21
C VAL A 9 2.84 5.21 8.30
N LYS A 10 3.19 6.44 7.90
CA LYS A 10 2.23 7.54 7.80
C LYS A 10 1.69 7.59 6.38
N VAL A 11 0.37 7.47 6.24
CA VAL A 11 -0.33 7.64 4.97
C VAL A 11 -1.02 9.00 5.00
N ARG A 12 -0.83 9.81 3.96
CA ARG A 12 -1.58 11.05 3.77
C ARG A 12 -2.85 10.72 3.02
N LEU A 13 -3.97 11.18 3.55
CA LEU A 13 -5.30 11.02 2.96
C LEU A 13 -5.92 12.40 2.87
N SER A 14 -6.62 12.65 1.78
CA SER A 14 -7.61 13.72 1.70
C SER A 14 -8.77 13.44 2.65
N THR A 15 -9.56 14.47 2.93
CA THR A 15 -10.75 14.35 3.78
C THR A 15 -11.75 13.34 3.22
N ALA A 16 -11.91 13.27 1.89
CA ALA A 16 -12.82 12.33 1.25
C ALA A 16 -12.35 10.87 1.40
N GLU A 17 -11.06 10.61 1.17
CA GLU A 17 -10.48 9.26 1.32
C GLU A 17 -10.55 8.79 2.79
N ALA A 18 -10.32 9.70 3.74
CA ALA A 18 -10.43 9.37 5.16
C ALA A 18 -11.88 9.02 5.56
N ALA A 19 -12.87 9.75 5.03
CA ALA A 19 -14.29 9.49 5.27
C ALA A 19 -14.72 8.14 4.68
N GLU A 20 -14.33 7.84 3.44
CA GLU A 20 -14.62 6.56 2.80
C GLU A 20 -14.04 5.37 3.59
N ILE A 21 -12.82 5.52 4.13
CA ILE A 21 -12.19 4.51 4.98
C ILE A 21 -12.98 4.32 6.28
N ASP A 22 -13.47 5.40 6.90
CA ASP A 22 -14.28 5.32 8.12
C ASP A 22 -15.60 4.60 7.90
N ASP A 23 -16.30 4.91 6.80
CA ASP A 23 -17.58 4.28 6.47
C ASP A 23 -17.41 2.77 6.29
N ARG A 24 -16.42 2.36 5.48
CA ARG A 24 -16.12 0.93 5.26
C ARG A 24 -15.61 0.23 6.51
N MET A 25 -14.89 0.94 7.37
CA MET A 25 -14.44 0.42 8.66
C MET A 25 -15.65 0.12 9.57
N CYS A 26 -16.61 1.05 9.62
CA CYS A 26 -17.85 0.88 10.38
C CYS A 26 -18.68 -0.29 9.86
N GLU A 27 -18.85 -0.42 8.54
CA GLU A 27 -19.55 -1.54 7.90
C GLU A 27 -18.96 -2.91 8.28
N ARG A 28 -17.64 -2.99 8.43
CA ARG A 28 -16.93 -4.22 8.81
C ARG A 28 -16.78 -4.41 10.33
N GLY A 29 -17.32 -3.50 11.14
CA GLY A 29 -17.25 -3.55 12.61
C GLY A 29 -15.82 -3.42 13.16
N VAL A 30 -14.91 -2.79 12.43
CA VAL A 30 -13.50 -2.66 12.82
C VAL A 30 -13.30 -1.42 13.68
N ARG A 31 -12.53 -1.53 14.76
CA ARG A 31 -12.43 -0.46 15.78
C ARG A 31 -11.41 0.65 15.47
N SER A 32 -10.58 0.50 14.44
CA SER A 32 -9.60 1.52 14.09
C SER A 32 -9.18 1.44 12.63
N ARG A 33 -8.90 2.59 12.01
CA ARG A 33 -8.41 2.70 10.64
C ARG A 33 -7.15 1.87 10.42
N ALA A 34 -6.25 1.84 11.40
CA ALA A 34 -5.01 1.05 11.32
C ALA A 34 -5.27 -0.45 11.23
N VAL A 35 -6.25 -0.97 11.98
CA VAL A 35 -6.64 -2.38 11.90
C VAL A 35 -7.35 -2.66 10.58
N PHE A 36 -8.24 -1.76 10.15
CA PHE A 36 -8.96 -1.89 8.89
C PHE A 36 -8.01 -1.92 7.68
N LEU A 37 -7.13 -0.92 7.56
CA LEU A 37 -6.14 -0.86 6.48
C LEU A 37 -5.21 -2.07 6.48
N ARG A 38 -4.84 -2.58 7.65
CA ARG A 38 -4.05 -3.82 7.76
C ARG A 38 -4.84 -5.04 7.29
N GLN A 39 -6.09 -5.18 7.69
CA GLN A 39 -6.94 -6.29 7.23
C GLN A 39 -7.19 -6.21 5.71
N CYS A 40 -7.35 -5.01 5.16
CA CYS A 40 -7.42 -4.82 3.71
C CYS A 40 -6.11 -5.20 3.03
N GLY A 41 -4.96 -4.91 3.64
CA GLY A 41 -3.65 -5.30 3.12
C GLY A 41 -3.27 -6.78 3.32
N LEU A 42 -3.91 -7.50 4.25
CA LEU A 42 -3.57 -8.88 4.62
C LEU A 42 -4.70 -9.92 4.39
N GLY A 43 -5.91 -9.47 4.07
CA GLY A 43 -7.10 -10.34 3.98
C GLY A 43 -7.13 -11.20 2.72
N PRO A 44 -8.06 -12.16 2.60
CA PRO A 44 -8.16 -13.11 1.48
C PRO A 44 -8.65 -12.50 0.15
N GLY A 45 -8.66 -11.17 0.02
CA GLY A 45 -8.72 -10.43 -1.25
C GLY A 45 -7.46 -9.61 -1.52
N GLY A 46 -6.44 -9.76 -0.66
CA GLY A 46 -5.06 -9.32 -0.88
C GLY A 46 -4.34 -10.27 -1.83
N ASP A 47 -4.96 -10.55 -2.98
CA ASP A 47 -4.47 -11.44 -4.03
C ASP A 47 -3.21 -10.94 -4.72
N ASP A 48 -2.45 -10.04 -4.11
CA ASP A 48 -1.09 -9.80 -4.52
C ASP A 48 -0.37 -9.12 -3.36
N GLU A 49 -0.01 -9.91 -2.34
CA GLU A 49 1.03 -9.52 -1.40
C GLU A 49 2.25 -8.95 -2.15
N ASP A 50 2.53 -9.49 -3.34
CA ASP A 50 3.55 -9.00 -4.26
C ASP A 50 3.26 -7.59 -4.83
N VAL A 51 2.02 -7.25 -5.19
CA VAL A 51 1.62 -5.89 -5.61
C VAL A 51 1.68 -4.93 -4.43
N ALA A 52 1.17 -5.34 -3.27
CA ALA A 52 1.22 -4.52 -2.06
C ALA A 52 2.68 -4.22 -1.64
N ARG A 53 3.56 -5.23 -1.68
CA ARG A 53 5.00 -5.05 -1.48
C ARG A 53 5.61 -4.15 -2.55
N LEU A 54 5.24 -4.32 -3.83
CA LEU A 54 5.75 -3.49 -4.93
C LEU A 54 5.39 -2.01 -4.73
N ILE A 55 4.11 -1.74 -4.44
CA ILE A 55 3.61 -0.38 -4.16
C ILE A 55 4.34 0.21 -2.96
N GLY A 56 4.55 -0.58 -1.90
CA GLY A 56 5.34 -0.16 -0.73
C GLY A 56 6.77 0.23 -1.08
N ARG A 57 7.49 -0.58 -1.87
CA ARG A 57 8.86 -0.27 -2.30
C ARG A 57 8.94 0.96 -3.18
N ILE A 58 8.00 1.10 -4.13
CA ILE A 58 7.88 2.28 -4.99
C ILE A 58 7.66 3.53 -4.12
N GLY A 59 6.70 3.50 -3.20
CA GLY A 59 6.41 4.63 -2.31
C GLY A 59 7.59 5.03 -1.43
N LEU A 60 8.33 4.06 -0.88
CA LEU A 60 9.55 4.33 -0.10
C LEU A 60 10.64 4.99 -0.95
N THR A 61 10.85 4.49 -2.18
CA THR A 61 11.87 5.02 -3.08
C THR A 61 11.51 6.43 -3.57
N LEU A 62 10.24 6.66 -3.89
CA LEU A 62 9.71 7.99 -4.23
C LEU A 62 9.83 8.99 -3.08
N ASN A 63 9.63 8.55 -1.83
CA ASN A 63 9.80 9.42 -0.67
C ASN A 63 11.25 9.85 -0.42
N MET A 64 12.21 9.06 -0.91
CA MET A 64 13.64 9.36 -0.75
C MET A 64 14.24 10.04 -1.98
N LEU A 65 13.47 10.31 -3.04
CA LEU A 65 13.95 10.63 -4.39
C LEU A 65 14.99 11.76 -4.49
N VAL A 66 15.00 12.66 -3.51
CA VAL A 66 15.98 13.76 -3.40
C VAL A 66 17.42 13.24 -3.17
N ASP A 67 17.57 12.07 -2.55
CA ASP A 67 18.86 11.48 -2.15
C ASP A 67 19.05 10.02 -2.65
N VAL A 68 18.31 9.59 -3.68
CA VAL A 68 18.37 8.20 -4.17
C VAL A 68 19.56 8.00 -5.11
N PRO A 69 20.46 7.03 -4.84
CA PRO A 69 21.53 6.69 -5.78
C PRO A 69 20.97 6.12 -7.09
N GLY A 70 21.65 6.38 -8.21
CA GLY A 70 21.12 6.13 -9.56
C GLY A 70 20.71 4.67 -9.83
N ASP A 71 21.40 3.71 -9.20
CA ASP A 71 21.04 2.29 -9.25
C ASP A 71 19.63 2.02 -8.71
N ARG A 72 19.21 2.72 -7.65
CA ARG A 72 17.85 2.58 -7.09
C ARG A 72 16.77 3.25 -7.94
N LEU A 73 17.12 4.22 -8.78
CA LEU A 73 16.20 4.77 -9.79
C LEU A 73 15.91 3.76 -10.90
N ASP A 74 16.92 2.99 -11.33
CA ASP A 74 16.71 1.90 -12.30
C ASP A 74 15.81 0.80 -11.73
N HIS A 75 16.00 0.46 -10.46
CA HIS A 75 15.14 -0.49 -9.74
C HIS A 75 13.70 0.05 -9.58
N LEU A 76 13.53 1.34 -9.31
CA LEU A 76 12.22 2.00 -9.28
C LEU A 76 11.52 1.90 -10.65
N GLY A 77 12.24 2.13 -11.74
CA GLY A 77 11.71 1.98 -13.10
C GLY A 77 11.31 0.54 -13.43
N ALA A 78 12.03 -0.46 -12.91
CA ALA A 78 11.67 -1.87 -13.04
C ALA A 78 10.42 -2.23 -12.23
N ASP A 79 10.33 -1.76 -10.98
CA ASP A 79 9.17 -1.97 -10.11
C ASP A 79 7.91 -1.29 -10.70
N LEU A 80 8.00 -0.07 -11.23
CA LEU A 80 6.87 0.60 -11.88
C LEU A 80 6.37 -0.15 -13.12
N ARG A 81 7.27 -0.68 -13.96
CA ARG A 81 6.90 -1.49 -15.13
C ARG A 81 6.24 -2.80 -14.73
N ARG A 82 6.71 -3.44 -13.66
CA ARG A 82 6.14 -4.67 -13.13
C ARG A 82 4.74 -4.43 -12.54
N LEU A 83 4.55 -3.32 -11.81
CA LEU A 83 3.23 -2.91 -11.32
C LEU A 83 2.24 -2.68 -12.47
N SER A 84 2.66 -1.91 -13.48
CA SER A 84 1.82 -1.63 -14.64
C SER A 84 1.38 -2.90 -15.35
N LYS A 85 2.28 -3.87 -15.56
CA LYS A 85 1.93 -5.16 -16.18
C LYS A 85 0.91 -5.95 -15.36
N LEU A 86 1.09 -6.04 -14.05
CA LEU A 86 0.18 -6.77 -13.15
C LEU A 86 -1.22 -6.15 -13.13
N LEU A 87 -1.30 -4.81 -13.20
CA LEU A 87 -2.57 -4.09 -13.25
C LEU A 87 -3.25 -4.24 -14.61
N SER A 88 -2.51 -4.18 -15.72
CA SER A 88 -3.07 -4.36 -17.07
C SER A 88 -3.63 -5.77 -17.28
N SER A 89 -2.90 -6.82 -16.86
CA SER A 89 -3.38 -8.20 -17.01
C SER A 89 -4.67 -8.50 -16.23
N ARG A 90 -4.95 -7.70 -15.19
CA ARG A 90 -6.17 -7.81 -14.38
C ARG A 90 -7.36 -7.06 -14.97
N TRP A 91 -7.12 -6.07 -15.83
CA TRP A 91 -8.19 -5.31 -16.48
C TRP A 91 -8.70 -6.00 -17.76
N ASP A 92 -7.86 -6.85 -18.37
CA ASP A 92 -8.19 -7.65 -19.54
C ASP A 92 -8.85 -9.01 -19.22
N SER A 93 -9.06 -9.34 -17.92
CA SER A 93 -9.74 -10.56 -17.43
C SER A 93 -11.13 -10.24 -16.91
#